data_AF-A0A849PRB9-F1
#
_entry.id   AF-A0A849PRB9-F1
#
_cell.length_a   1.000
_cell.length_b   1.000
_cell.length_c   1.000
_cell.angle_alpha   90.00
_cell.angle_beta   90.00
_cell.angle_gamma   90.00
#
_symmetry.space_group_name_H-M   'P 1'
#
loop_
_entity.id
_entity.type
_entity.pdbx_description
1 polymer ?
#
loop_
_entity_poly.entity_id
_entity_poly.type
_entity_poly.pdbx_seq_one_letter_code
_entity_poly.pdbx_strand_id
1 'polypeptide(L)'
;MESSKTPEKIRKACIELISRQTLPEFIALLEDVKQVIRISESLKSYPVFVKMLEKMGLSAEHSDFGYSLRYDGNYERVYDSPDRVFVYISKDRQLAKDAKEAESRRDDKGLGRILGFPECCTDFYMDRIKNAKVHPDFIYESHINTKKRHSYYINNCFYDSDLDFASSLIFHFPCSYSCKESIVRAKRLLGFIRDWMPDEAALMERRLKMPVLYFYPHEFFVLKGGNNAQKVTQDMTWDIIDYDGFYSWLGHKTSKSIASEFRWADRAVIEKDSIKLFRDGWQTKNIEKPFIFLKFG
;
A
#
# COMPACT_ATOMS: atom_id res chain seq x y z
N MET A 1 -13.26 23.00 1.02
CA MET A 1 -12.27 22.37 0.13
C MET A 1 -11.90 23.40 -0.90
N GLU A 2 -10.61 23.75 -1.00
CA GLU A 2 -10.14 24.59 -2.11
C GLU A 2 -10.41 23.83 -3.42
N SER A 3 -11.00 24.49 -4.41
CA SER A 3 -11.19 23.90 -5.74
C SER A 3 -9.84 23.46 -6.31
N SER A 4 -9.78 22.25 -6.88
CA SER A 4 -8.56 21.73 -7.50
C SER A 4 -7.96 22.72 -8.51
N LYS A 5 -6.63 22.91 -8.43
CA LYS A 5 -5.89 23.88 -9.24
C LYS A 5 -5.57 23.37 -10.64
N THR A 6 -5.65 22.06 -10.85
CA THR A 6 -5.30 21.43 -12.12
C THR A 6 -6.37 21.67 -13.18
N PRO A 7 -6.00 22.16 -14.39
CA PRO A 7 -6.93 22.32 -15.51
C PRO A 7 -7.66 21.02 -15.88
N GLU A 8 -8.96 21.10 -16.18
CA GLU A 8 -9.82 19.95 -16.48
C GLU A 8 -9.26 19.04 -17.60
N LYS A 9 -8.70 19.64 -18.66
CA LYS A 9 -8.07 18.90 -19.76
C LYS A 9 -6.91 18.00 -19.28
N ILE A 10 -6.11 18.48 -18.31
CA ILE A 10 -5.01 17.71 -17.72
C ILE A 10 -5.59 16.58 -16.86
N ARG A 11 -6.62 16.86 -16.06
CA ARG A 11 -7.29 15.82 -15.25
C ARG A 11 -7.79 14.66 -16.12
N LYS A 12 -8.51 14.99 -17.20
CA LYS A 12 -9.02 13.99 -18.15
C LYS A 12 -7.90 13.16 -18.76
N ALA A 13 -6.83 13.81 -19.22
CA ALA A 13 -5.67 13.10 -19.76
C ALA A 13 -5.01 12.17 -18.72
N CYS A 14 -4.88 12.60 -17.46
CA CYS A 14 -4.37 11.74 -16.38
C CYS A 14 -5.23 10.50 -16.18
N ILE A 15 -6.56 10.68 -16.09
CA ILE A 15 -7.50 9.58 -15.83
C ILE A 15 -7.47 8.55 -16.97
N GLU A 16 -7.30 9.01 -18.21
CA GLU A 16 -7.27 8.14 -19.40
C GLU A 16 -5.94 7.40 -19.60
N LEU A 17 -4.81 8.03 -19.23
CA LEU A 17 -3.48 7.56 -19.60
C LEU A 17 -2.70 6.93 -18.44
N ILE A 18 -3.00 7.28 -17.20
CA ILE A 18 -2.31 6.79 -16.01
C ILE A 18 -3.05 5.58 -15.45
N SER A 19 -2.31 4.54 -15.07
CA SER A 19 -2.91 3.35 -14.47
C SER A 19 -3.66 3.70 -13.19
N ARG A 20 -4.79 3.03 -12.94
CA ARG A 20 -5.60 3.27 -11.73
C ARG A 20 -4.80 3.15 -10.43
N GLN A 21 -3.80 2.26 -10.39
CA GLN A 21 -2.93 2.07 -9.22
C GLN A 21 -2.03 3.27 -8.93
N THR A 22 -1.51 3.94 -9.97
CA THR A 22 -0.58 5.07 -9.81
C THR A 22 -1.29 6.43 -9.85
N LEU A 23 -2.54 6.47 -10.30
CA LEU A 23 -3.34 7.69 -10.43
C LEU A 23 -3.42 8.51 -9.12
N PRO A 24 -3.58 7.92 -7.91
CA PRO A 24 -3.56 8.71 -6.69
C PRO A 24 -2.22 9.41 -6.42
N GLU A 25 -1.07 8.84 -6.82
CA GLU A 25 0.22 9.54 -6.76
C GLU A 25 0.24 10.74 -7.71
N PHE A 26 -0.25 10.57 -8.93
CA PHE A 26 -0.32 11.66 -9.90
C PHE A 26 -1.22 12.80 -9.43
N ILE A 27 -2.38 12.49 -8.86
CA ILE A 27 -3.26 13.49 -8.25
C ILE A 27 -2.53 14.19 -7.09
N ALA A 28 -1.81 13.44 -6.26
CA ALA A 28 -1.03 14.01 -5.17
C ALA A 28 0.06 14.99 -5.68
N LEU A 29 0.73 14.68 -6.79
CA LEU A 29 1.70 15.56 -7.43
C LEU A 29 1.03 16.81 -8.03
N LEU A 30 -0.05 16.62 -8.78
CA LEU A 30 -0.71 17.71 -9.51
C LEU A 30 -1.42 18.71 -8.58
N GLU A 31 -1.90 18.25 -7.42
CA GLU A 31 -2.55 19.08 -6.40
C GLU A 31 -1.63 19.52 -5.24
N ASP A 32 -0.31 19.43 -5.44
CA ASP A 32 0.70 19.90 -4.47
C ASP A 32 0.54 19.26 -3.07
N VAL A 33 0.15 17.98 -3.05
CA VAL A 33 0.20 17.13 -1.86
C VAL A 33 1.59 16.49 -1.73
N LYS A 34 2.21 16.12 -2.87
CA LYS A 34 3.59 15.64 -2.99
C LYS A 34 4.32 16.51 -4.01
N GLN A 35 5.63 16.67 -3.81
CA GLN A 35 6.50 17.39 -4.76
C GLN A 35 7.15 16.45 -5.77
N VAL A 36 7.41 15.21 -5.36
CA VAL A 36 7.98 14.14 -6.18
C VAL A 36 7.21 12.85 -5.94
N ILE A 37 6.99 12.09 -7.01
CA ILE A 37 6.46 10.72 -6.95
C ILE A 37 7.46 9.76 -7.59
N ARG A 38 7.41 8.48 -7.20
CA ARG A 38 8.29 7.43 -7.72
C ARG A 38 7.42 6.27 -8.20
N ILE A 39 7.41 6.07 -9.51
CA ILE A 39 6.68 4.97 -10.12
C ILE A 39 7.63 3.98 -10.80
N SER A 40 7.06 2.86 -11.25
CA SER A 40 7.73 1.91 -12.11
C SER A 40 7.34 2.10 -13.57
N GLU A 41 8.30 2.07 -14.48
CA GLU A 41 8.02 2.07 -15.91
C GLU A 41 8.99 1.14 -16.65
N SER A 42 8.54 0.58 -17.77
CA SER A 42 9.43 -0.15 -18.68
C SER A 42 10.38 0.81 -19.39
N LEU A 43 11.66 0.42 -19.54
CA LEU A 43 12.61 1.21 -20.32
C LEU A 43 12.15 1.42 -21.78
N LYS A 44 11.39 0.47 -22.33
CA LYS A 44 10.88 0.55 -23.71
C LYS A 44 9.79 1.62 -23.87
N SER A 45 8.90 1.77 -22.89
CA SER A 45 7.81 2.76 -22.89
C SER A 45 8.27 4.13 -22.38
N TYR A 46 9.35 4.18 -21.60
CA TYR A 46 9.84 5.41 -20.97
C TYR A 46 9.94 6.63 -21.91
N PRO A 47 10.51 6.56 -23.14
CA PRO A 47 10.59 7.73 -24.03
C PRO A 47 9.22 8.28 -24.45
N VAL A 48 8.21 7.42 -24.60
CA VAL A 48 6.84 7.83 -24.91
C VAL A 48 6.19 8.45 -23.69
N PHE A 49 6.40 7.83 -22.52
CA PHE A 49 5.89 8.29 -21.24
C PHE A 49 6.42 9.69 -20.87
N VAL A 50 7.72 9.95 -21.05
CA VAL A 50 8.32 11.29 -20.82
C VAL A 50 7.67 12.37 -21.70
N LYS A 51 7.48 12.10 -22.99
CA LYS A 51 6.81 13.06 -23.90
C LYS A 51 5.37 13.37 -23.48
N MET A 52 4.68 12.41 -22.85
CA MET A 52 3.36 12.64 -22.28
C MET A 52 3.45 13.55 -21.04
N LEU A 53 4.40 13.28 -20.14
CA LEU A 53 4.64 14.09 -18.94
C LEU A 53 5.03 15.54 -19.27
N GLU A 54 5.88 15.74 -20.29
CA GLU A 54 6.28 17.07 -20.76
C GLU A 54 5.06 17.92 -21.20
N LYS A 55 4.10 17.31 -21.89
CA LYS A 55 2.84 17.98 -22.28
C LYS A 55 1.98 18.39 -21.09
N MET A 56 2.18 17.74 -19.94
CA MET A 56 1.53 18.07 -18.67
C MET A 56 2.34 19.06 -17.82
N GLY A 57 3.49 19.53 -18.33
CA GLY A 57 4.40 20.40 -17.58
C GLY A 57 5.15 19.68 -16.46
N LEU A 58 5.33 18.36 -16.58
CA LEU A 58 6.06 17.54 -15.62
C LEU A 58 7.44 17.16 -16.17
N SER A 59 8.41 17.08 -15.27
CA SER A 59 9.75 16.55 -15.54
C SER A 59 9.87 15.14 -14.98
N ALA A 60 10.65 14.30 -15.65
CA ALA A 60 10.94 12.94 -15.21
C ALA A 60 12.42 12.61 -15.35
N GLU A 61 12.94 11.89 -14.37
CA GLU A 61 14.26 11.27 -14.39
C GLU A 61 14.08 9.80 -14.03
N HIS A 62 14.87 8.90 -14.62
CA HIS A 62 14.83 7.48 -14.26
C HIS A 62 16.11 7.05 -13.57
N SER A 63 16.03 6.01 -12.74
CA SER A 63 17.16 5.39 -12.07
C SER A 63 18.21 4.86 -13.05
N ASP A 64 19.47 4.86 -12.64
CA ASP A 64 20.60 4.31 -13.43
C ASP A 64 20.70 2.77 -13.37
N PHE A 65 19.76 2.16 -12.64
CA PHE A 65 19.58 0.73 -12.48
C PHE A 65 18.10 0.44 -12.71
N GLY A 66 17.78 -0.75 -13.21
CA GLY A 66 16.44 -1.29 -13.07
C GLY A 66 16.31 -2.17 -11.86
N TYR A 67 15.17 -2.85 -11.75
CA TYR A 67 14.95 -3.71 -10.61
C TYR A 67 14.18 -4.98 -10.99
N SER A 68 14.43 -6.05 -10.25
CA SER A 68 13.69 -7.31 -10.31
C SER A 68 13.08 -7.62 -8.96
N LEU A 69 11.85 -8.16 -8.96
CA LEU A 69 11.23 -8.67 -7.74
C LEU A 69 11.83 -10.04 -7.42
N ARG A 70 12.41 -10.18 -6.24
CA ARG A 70 12.87 -11.46 -5.69
C ARG A 70 11.69 -12.26 -5.15
N TYR A 71 11.88 -13.56 -4.99
CA TYR A 71 10.85 -14.46 -4.45
C TYR A 71 10.41 -14.11 -3.01
N ASP A 72 11.24 -13.40 -2.26
CA ASP A 72 10.94 -12.93 -0.90
C ASP A 72 10.21 -11.58 -0.89
N GLY A 73 9.79 -11.06 -2.06
CA GLY A 73 9.12 -9.78 -2.20
C GLY A 73 10.06 -8.56 -2.19
N ASN A 74 11.37 -8.76 -2.02
CA ASN A 74 12.34 -7.66 -2.06
C ASN A 74 12.74 -7.32 -3.49
N TYR A 75 13.13 -6.07 -3.73
CA TYR A 75 13.69 -5.67 -5.01
C TYR A 75 15.21 -5.83 -5.04
N GLU A 76 15.74 -6.37 -6.13
CA GLU A 76 17.16 -6.38 -6.43
C GLU A 76 17.46 -5.39 -7.55
N ARG A 77 18.59 -4.68 -7.48
CA ARG A 77 19.02 -3.77 -8.55
C ARG A 77 19.61 -4.57 -9.70
N VAL A 78 19.12 -4.30 -10.92
CA VAL A 78 19.57 -4.91 -12.17
C VAL A 78 20.21 -3.82 -13.02
N TYR A 79 21.49 -3.95 -13.31
CA TYR A 79 22.23 -2.98 -14.13
C TYR A 79 22.26 -3.35 -15.61
N ASP A 80 22.34 -4.65 -15.92
CA ASP A 80 22.44 -5.13 -17.29
C ASP A 80 21.05 -5.34 -17.89
N SER A 81 20.73 -4.56 -18.93
CA SER A 81 19.48 -4.66 -19.71
C SER A 81 18.20 -4.78 -18.88
N PRO A 82 17.94 -3.87 -17.92
CA PRO A 82 16.74 -3.97 -17.11
C PRO A 82 15.47 -3.76 -17.94
N ASP A 83 14.43 -4.53 -17.67
CA ASP A 83 13.12 -4.30 -18.31
C ASP A 83 12.42 -3.05 -17.73
N ARG A 84 12.54 -2.86 -16.41
CA ARG A 84 11.85 -1.81 -15.65
C ARG A 84 12.81 -0.97 -14.83
N VAL A 85 12.51 0.32 -14.72
CA VAL A 85 13.24 1.31 -13.92
C VAL A 85 12.30 2.05 -12.99
N PHE A 86 12.86 2.67 -11.96
CA PHE A 86 12.13 3.69 -11.22
C PHE A 86 12.16 5.00 -12.00
N VAL A 87 11.02 5.68 -12.03
CA VAL A 87 10.87 7.01 -12.62
C VAL A 87 10.43 7.97 -11.54
N TYR A 88 11.20 9.03 -11.32
CA TYR A 88 10.89 10.12 -10.41
C TYR A 88 10.30 11.27 -11.19
N ILE A 89 9.11 11.70 -10.80
CA ILE A 89 8.31 12.68 -11.54
C ILE A 89 8.02 13.87 -10.63
N SER A 90 8.23 15.07 -11.15
CA SER A 90 8.09 16.33 -10.40
C SER A 90 7.68 17.47 -11.32
N LYS A 91 7.04 18.50 -10.76
CA LYS A 91 6.87 19.80 -11.44
C LYS A 91 8.19 20.59 -11.51
N ASP A 92 9.09 20.32 -10.57
CA ASP A 92 10.45 20.86 -10.52
C ASP A 92 11.45 19.79 -10.97
N ARG A 93 12.16 20.06 -12.07
CA ARG A 93 13.16 19.16 -12.63
C ARG A 93 14.29 18.85 -11.65
N GLN A 94 14.70 19.80 -10.82
CA GLN A 94 15.79 19.58 -9.87
C GLN A 94 15.39 18.55 -8.81
N LEU A 95 14.15 18.61 -8.30
CA LEU A 95 13.67 17.62 -7.33
C LEU A 95 13.61 16.19 -7.87
N ALA A 96 13.28 16.01 -9.16
CA ALA A 96 13.33 14.69 -9.79
C ALA A 96 14.77 14.15 -9.88
N LYS A 97 15.74 15.03 -10.18
CA LYS A 97 17.17 14.69 -10.17
C LYS A 97 17.68 14.37 -8.77
N ASP A 98 17.31 15.19 -7.78
CA ASP A 98 17.71 14.98 -6.39
C ASP A 98 17.18 13.64 -5.86
N ALA A 99 15.94 13.26 -6.22
CA ALA A 99 15.37 11.96 -5.87
C ALA A 99 16.16 10.80 -6.50
N LYS A 100 16.47 10.91 -7.80
CA LYS A 100 17.33 9.94 -8.50
C LYS A 100 18.68 9.80 -7.83
N GLU A 101 19.35 10.91 -7.54
CA GLU A 101 20.66 10.91 -6.91
C GLU A 101 20.64 10.32 -5.49
N ALA A 102 19.62 10.65 -4.70
CA ALA A 102 19.44 10.08 -3.36
C ALA A 102 19.32 8.54 -3.43
N GLU A 103 18.52 8.02 -4.37
CA GLU A 103 18.41 6.57 -4.55
C GLU A 103 19.72 5.95 -5.05
N SER A 104 20.40 6.58 -6.02
CA SER A 104 21.71 6.12 -6.50
C SER A 104 22.75 6.05 -5.38
N ARG A 105 22.76 7.01 -4.45
CA ARG A 105 23.63 7.04 -3.25
C ARG A 105 23.18 6.13 -2.11
N ARG A 106 22.05 5.42 -2.25
CA ARG A 106 21.42 4.61 -1.17
C ARG A 106 21.09 5.44 0.08
N ASP A 107 20.74 6.71 -0.12
CA ASP A 107 20.27 7.59 0.95
C ASP A 107 18.75 7.45 1.09
N ASP A 108 18.30 6.32 1.67
CA ASP A 108 16.87 6.02 1.84
C ASP A 108 16.14 7.10 2.68
N LYS A 109 16.85 7.67 3.66
CA LYS A 109 16.31 8.76 4.50
C LYS A 109 16.11 10.04 3.69
N GLY A 110 17.12 10.44 2.91
CA GLY A 110 17.04 11.59 2.02
C GLY A 110 15.97 11.40 0.94
N LEU A 111 15.93 10.23 0.32
CA LEU A 111 14.91 9.88 -0.67
C LEU A 111 13.50 9.97 -0.08
N GLY A 112 13.27 9.38 1.11
CA GLY A 112 11.98 9.45 1.78
C GLY A 112 11.53 10.89 2.05
N ARG A 113 12.45 11.78 2.42
CA ARG A 113 12.17 13.21 2.60
C ARG A 113 11.79 13.90 1.29
N ILE A 114 12.52 13.63 0.19
CA ILE A 114 12.24 14.20 -1.14
C ILE A 114 10.89 13.72 -1.68
N LEU A 115 10.56 12.45 -1.50
CA LEU A 115 9.23 11.88 -1.81
C LEU A 115 8.12 12.41 -0.89
N GLY A 116 8.48 13.24 0.09
CA GLY A 116 7.57 13.89 1.00
C GLY A 116 6.96 12.93 2.01
N PHE A 117 7.66 11.88 2.45
CA PHE A 117 7.20 11.01 3.55
C PHE A 117 7.28 11.76 4.90
N PRO A 118 6.40 11.46 5.88
CA PRO A 118 6.51 12.11 7.19
C PRO A 118 7.81 11.71 7.89
N GLU A 119 8.47 12.65 8.55
CA GLU A 119 9.75 12.38 9.24
C GLU A 119 9.64 11.23 10.24
N CYS A 120 8.54 11.16 11.01
CA CYS A 120 8.30 10.07 11.95
C CYS A 120 8.18 8.69 11.26
N CYS A 121 7.71 8.63 10.02
CA CYS A 121 7.61 7.39 9.24
C CYS A 121 8.96 7.01 8.66
N THR A 122 9.72 7.99 8.15
CA THR A 122 11.08 7.77 7.69
C THR A 122 11.99 7.31 8.82
N ASP A 123 11.95 7.94 9.99
CA ASP A 123 12.76 7.55 11.14
C ASP A 123 12.41 6.15 11.65
N PHE A 124 11.11 5.81 11.70
CA PHE A 124 10.65 4.47 12.03
C PHE A 124 11.18 3.42 11.05
N TYR A 125 11.09 3.70 9.74
CA TYR A 125 11.61 2.80 8.70
C TYR A 125 13.12 2.58 8.87
N MET A 126 13.89 3.66 9.03
CA MET A 126 15.34 3.58 9.19
C MET A 126 15.75 2.83 10.46
N ASP A 127 15.03 3.02 11.57
CA ASP A 127 15.25 2.28 12.82
C ASP A 127 15.03 0.77 12.62
N ARG A 128 13.92 0.38 11.97
CA ARG A 128 13.60 -1.03 11.73
C ARG A 128 14.58 -1.70 10.80
N ILE A 129 14.97 -1.07 9.70
CA ILE A 129 15.99 -1.62 8.80
C ILE A 129 17.33 -1.78 9.53
N LYS A 130 17.75 -0.78 10.33
CA LYS A 130 19.03 -0.83 11.04
C LYS A 130 19.11 -1.98 12.06
N ASN A 131 18.00 -2.29 12.72
CA ASN A 131 17.97 -3.24 13.83
C ASN A 131 17.57 -4.67 13.41
N ALA A 132 17.12 -4.87 12.17
CA ALA A 132 16.57 -6.15 11.75
C ALA A 132 17.64 -7.11 11.19
N LYS A 133 17.53 -8.39 11.58
CA LYS A 133 18.37 -9.48 11.03
C LYS A 133 17.90 -9.93 9.63
N VAL A 134 16.62 -9.73 9.35
CA VAL A 134 15.94 -10.02 8.09
C VAL A 134 15.14 -8.79 7.69
N HIS A 135 14.76 -8.65 6.42
CA HIS A 135 13.98 -7.50 5.98
C HIS A 135 12.64 -7.44 6.77
N PRO A 136 12.31 -6.33 7.44
CA PRO A 136 11.07 -6.24 8.20
C PRO A 136 9.84 -6.27 7.30
N ASP A 137 8.77 -6.91 7.78
CA ASP A 137 7.43 -6.72 7.21
C ASP A 137 6.83 -5.44 7.77
N PHE A 138 6.92 -4.38 6.98
CA PHE A 138 6.49 -3.06 7.44
C PHE A 138 4.98 -2.94 7.68
N ILE A 139 4.13 -3.82 7.13
CA ILE A 139 2.70 -3.84 7.45
C ILE A 139 2.52 -4.31 8.91
N TYR A 140 3.21 -5.38 9.28
CA TYR A 140 3.22 -5.92 10.65
C TYR A 140 3.90 -4.96 11.63
N GLU A 141 5.06 -4.41 11.29
CA GLU A 141 5.79 -3.45 12.14
C GLU A 141 4.94 -2.21 12.46
N SER A 142 4.23 -1.68 11.46
CA SER A 142 3.31 -0.56 11.64
C SER A 142 2.16 -0.92 12.59
N HIS A 143 1.66 -2.15 12.52
CA HIS A 143 0.58 -2.64 13.36
C HIS A 143 1.01 -2.75 14.83
N ILE A 144 2.13 -3.42 15.14
CA ILE A 144 2.59 -3.57 16.53
C ILE A 144 2.94 -2.23 17.17
N ASN A 145 3.36 -1.25 16.36
CA ASN A 145 3.62 0.12 16.82
C ASN A 145 2.35 0.97 16.98
N THR A 146 1.19 0.49 16.54
CA THR A 146 -0.08 1.19 16.65
C THR A 146 -0.66 1.07 18.05
N LYS A 147 -0.71 2.18 18.79
CA LYS A 147 -1.24 2.24 20.18
C LYS A 147 -2.67 2.74 20.29
N LYS A 148 -3.23 3.22 19.19
CA LYS A 148 -4.60 3.74 19.09
C LYS A 148 -5.35 2.98 18.02
N ARG A 149 -6.64 3.26 17.85
CA ARG A 149 -7.40 2.70 16.74
C ARG A 149 -6.75 3.02 15.38
N HIS A 150 -6.62 2.01 14.54
CA HIS A 150 -6.20 2.13 13.15
C HIS A 150 -7.14 3.04 12.37
N SER A 151 -6.55 3.84 11.48
CA SER A 151 -7.26 4.72 10.57
C SER A 151 -7.29 4.12 9.17
N TYR A 152 -8.49 3.85 8.64
CA TYR A 152 -8.66 3.32 7.28
C TYR A 152 -8.02 4.21 6.19
N TYR A 153 -7.89 5.52 6.43
CA TYR A 153 -7.24 6.44 5.47
C TYR A 153 -5.80 6.04 5.13
N ILE A 154 -5.12 5.33 6.02
CA ILE A 154 -3.72 4.92 5.83
C ILE A 154 -3.59 3.39 5.78
N ASN A 155 -4.67 2.71 5.38
CA ASN A 155 -4.64 1.30 5.03
C ASN A 155 -3.80 1.12 3.76
N ASN A 156 -2.61 0.54 3.90
CA ASN A 156 -1.69 0.25 2.80
C ASN A 156 -1.61 -1.25 2.47
N CYS A 157 -2.47 -2.10 3.04
CA CYS A 157 -2.53 -3.52 2.69
C CYS A 157 -2.91 -3.74 1.21
N PHE A 158 -3.64 -2.80 0.62
CA PHE A 158 -4.07 -2.85 -0.78
C PHE A 158 -3.09 -2.21 -1.76
N TYR A 159 -1.85 -1.93 -1.35
CA TYR A 159 -0.88 -1.25 -2.22
C TYR A 159 -0.42 -2.12 -3.39
N ASP A 160 -0.21 -3.42 -3.13
CA ASP A 160 0.39 -4.38 -4.08
C ASP A 160 -0.53 -5.56 -4.39
N SER A 161 -1.85 -5.33 -4.35
CA SER A 161 -2.77 -6.38 -4.78
C SER A 161 -2.88 -6.36 -6.30
N ASP A 162 -2.47 -7.44 -6.98
CA ASP A 162 -2.80 -7.77 -8.39
C ASP A 162 -4.31 -7.79 -8.69
N LEU A 163 -5.12 -7.58 -7.66
CA LEU A 163 -6.55 -7.45 -7.75
C LEU A 163 -6.89 -6.05 -8.27
N ASP A 164 -8.03 -5.89 -8.96
CA ASP A 164 -8.67 -4.61 -9.30
C ASP A 164 -9.02 -3.72 -8.06
N PHE A 165 -8.43 -4.03 -6.92
CA PHE A 165 -8.60 -3.51 -5.57
C PHE A 165 -7.44 -2.63 -5.09
N ALA A 166 -6.45 -2.36 -5.94
CA ALA A 166 -5.38 -1.44 -5.57
C ALA A 166 -5.98 -0.10 -5.13
N SER A 167 -5.91 0.19 -3.83
CA SER A 167 -6.62 1.31 -3.20
C SER A 167 -5.82 1.72 -1.98
N SER A 168 -4.83 2.59 -2.21
CA SER A 168 -4.06 3.22 -1.14
C SER A 168 -4.10 4.74 -1.32
N LEU A 169 -4.13 5.46 -0.19
CA LEU A 169 -3.98 6.92 -0.15
C LEU A 169 -2.61 7.35 0.34
N ILE A 170 -1.74 6.38 0.65
CA ILE A 170 -0.34 6.60 1.04
C ILE A 170 0.57 5.65 0.25
N PHE A 171 1.79 6.11 0.00
CA PHE A 171 2.76 5.43 -0.84
C PHE A 171 4.07 5.22 -0.07
N HIS A 172 3.92 5.01 1.22
CA HIS A 172 4.95 4.75 2.21
C HIS A 172 4.38 3.82 3.28
N PHE A 173 5.23 3.15 4.04
CA PHE A 173 4.81 2.45 5.24
C PHE A 173 4.66 3.46 6.40
N PRO A 174 3.48 3.61 7.01
CA PRO A 174 3.30 4.57 8.08
C PRO A 174 3.97 4.07 9.36
N CYS A 175 4.56 4.92 10.21
CA CYS A 175 5.13 4.43 11.48
C CYS A 175 4.09 3.77 12.40
N SER A 176 2.81 4.11 12.25
CA SER A 176 1.67 3.42 12.86
C SER A 176 0.42 3.70 12.05
N TYR A 177 -0.59 2.84 12.14
CA TYR A 177 -1.92 3.08 11.56
C TYR A 177 -2.71 4.18 12.28
N SER A 178 -2.11 4.86 13.25
CA SER A 178 -2.65 6.07 13.88
C SER A 178 -1.78 7.33 13.62
N CYS A 179 -0.83 7.25 12.67
CA CYS A 179 0.07 8.33 12.31
C CYS A 179 -0.68 9.57 11.81
N LYS A 180 -0.61 10.68 12.56
CA LYS A 180 -1.41 11.89 12.30
C LYS A 180 -1.05 12.52 10.96
N GLU A 181 0.23 12.64 10.68
CA GLU A 181 0.79 13.27 9.48
C GLU A 181 0.36 12.51 8.22
N SER A 182 0.42 11.18 8.27
CA SER A 182 -0.04 10.31 7.18
C SER A 182 -1.56 10.44 6.98
N ILE A 183 -2.34 10.46 8.06
CA ILE A 183 -3.81 10.59 8.00
C ILE A 183 -4.23 11.93 7.38
N VAL A 184 -3.58 13.04 7.78
CA VAL A 184 -3.87 14.37 7.23
C VAL A 184 -3.64 14.40 5.72
N ARG A 185 -2.52 13.84 5.26
CA ARG A 185 -2.20 13.77 3.83
C ARG A 185 -3.16 12.87 3.06
N ALA A 186 -3.46 11.69 3.58
CA ALA A 186 -4.41 10.77 2.97
C ALA A 186 -5.82 11.37 2.84
N LYS A 187 -6.30 12.07 3.87
CA LYS A 187 -7.58 12.79 3.83
C LYS A 187 -7.59 13.89 2.77
N ARG A 188 -6.50 14.66 2.69
CA ARG A 188 -6.35 15.72 1.68
C ARG A 188 -6.37 15.12 0.27
N LEU A 189 -5.60 14.05 0.03
CA LEU A 189 -5.58 13.34 -1.25
C LEU A 189 -6.97 12.79 -1.62
N LEU A 190 -7.67 12.12 -0.69
CA LEU A 190 -9.03 11.62 -0.94
C LEU A 190 -10.00 12.75 -1.30
N GLY A 191 -9.82 13.95 -0.72
CA GLY A 191 -10.57 15.15 -1.12
C GLY A 191 -10.40 15.47 -2.60
N PHE A 192 -9.16 15.52 -3.08
CA PHE A 192 -8.88 15.77 -4.50
C PHE A 192 -9.35 14.65 -5.42
N ILE A 193 -9.19 13.38 -5.02
CA ILE A 193 -9.71 12.25 -5.79
C ILE A 193 -11.24 12.36 -5.90
N ARG A 194 -11.93 12.77 -4.83
CA ARG A 194 -13.39 12.99 -4.86
C ARG A 194 -13.79 14.10 -5.84
N ASP A 195 -12.99 15.15 -5.92
CA ASP A 195 -13.23 16.25 -6.87
C ASP A 195 -12.99 15.85 -8.33
N TRP A 196 -12.06 14.93 -8.58
CA TRP A 196 -11.71 14.48 -9.94
C TRP A 196 -12.59 13.31 -10.41
N MET A 197 -12.89 12.39 -9.49
CA MET A 197 -13.49 11.08 -9.74
C MET A 197 -14.34 10.66 -8.53
N PRO A 198 -15.54 11.25 -8.32
CA PRO A 198 -16.33 11.01 -7.12
C PRO A 198 -16.69 9.53 -6.91
N ASP A 199 -17.00 8.80 -7.98
CA ASP A 199 -17.34 7.37 -7.91
C ASP A 199 -16.14 6.52 -7.48
N GLU A 200 -14.95 6.81 -8.02
CA GLU A 200 -13.72 6.12 -7.65
C GLU A 200 -13.34 6.44 -6.20
N ALA A 201 -13.47 7.70 -5.76
CA ALA A 201 -13.25 8.08 -4.36
C ALA A 201 -14.18 7.32 -3.40
N ALA A 202 -15.46 7.18 -3.75
CA ALA A 202 -16.42 6.41 -2.96
C ALA A 202 -16.07 4.92 -2.92
N LEU A 203 -15.61 4.36 -4.05
CA LEU A 203 -15.17 2.98 -4.14
C LEU A 203 -13.90 2.73 -3.31
N MET A 204 -12.88 3.58 -3.46
CA MET A 204 -11.65 3.55 -2.67
C MET A 204 -11.95 3.65 -1.17
N GLU A 205 -12.78 4.61 -0.77
CA GLU A 205 -13.16 4.79 0.63
C GLU A 205 -13.87 3.55 1.20
N ARG A 206 -14.76 2.92 0.42
CA ARG A 206 -15.40 1.66 0.81
C ARG A 206 -14.38 0.54 0.99
N ARG A 207 -13.43 0.40 0.07
CA ARG A 207 -12.38 -0.63 0.09
C ARG A 207 -11.43 -0.46 1.27
N LEU A 208 -10.95 0.76 1.50
CA LEU A 208 -10.05 1.08 2.61
C LEU A 208 -10.65 0.75 3.98
N LYS A 209 -11.99 0.82 4.12
CA LYS A 209 -12.75 0.46 5.33
C LYS A 209 -13.00 -1.04 5.48
N MET A 210 -12.69 -1.86 4.48
CA MET A 210 -12.92 -3.30 4.57
C MET A 210 -11.99 -3.92 5.62
N PRO A 211 -12.50 -4.84 6.46
CA PRO A 211 -11.66 -5.59 7.38
C PRO A 211 -10.63 -6.43 6.60
N VAL A 212 -9.39 -6.40 7.08
CA VAL A 212 -8.28 -7.18 6.55
C VAL A 212 -7.86 -8.18 7.61
N LEU A 213 -7.81 -9.46 7.21
CA LEU A 213 -7.18 -10.51 7.98
C LEU A 213 -5.76 -10.70 7.46
N TYR A 214 -4.76 -10.30 8.25
CA TYR A 214 -3.35 -10.38 7.87
C TYR A 214 -2.69 -11.62 8.47
N PHE A 215 -1.99 -12.38 7.64
CA PHE A 215 -1.16 -13.53 7.98
C PHE A 215 0.29 -13.20 7.66
N TYR A 216 1.10 -13.11 8.71
CA TYR A 216 2.52 -12.84 8.55
C TYR A 216 3.29 -14.06 8.01
N PRO A 217 4.28 -13.85 7.10
CA PRO A 217 4.58 -12.61 6.38
C PRO A 217 3.75 -12.45 5.08
N HIS A 218 3.31 -11.22 4.78
CA HIS A 218 2.79 -10.81 3.45
C HIS A 218 1.49 -11.44 2.90
N GLU A 219 0.78 -12.31 3.63
CA GLU A 219 -0.53 -12.80 3.19
C GLU A 219 -1.66 -12.02 3.84
N PHE A 220 -2.71 -11.70 3.08
CA PHE A 220 -3.91 -11.12 3.66
C PHE A 220 -5.18 -11.47 2.91
N PHE A 221 -6.29 -11.43 3.63
CA PHE A 221 -7.62 -11.64 3.09
C PHE A 221 -8.52 -10.46 3.43
N VAL A 222 -9.29 -10.03 2.44
CA VAL A 222 -10.25 -8.93 2.59
C VAL A 222 -11.64 -9.53 2.84
N LEU A 223 -12.26 -9.18 3.96
CA LEU A 223 -13.59 -9.67 4.32
C LEU A 223 -14.68 -8.77 3.72
N LYS A 224 -15.66 -9.32 3.01
CA LYS A 224 -16.69 -8.53 2.29
C LYS A 224 -17.74 -7.89 3.20
N GLY A 225 -17.93 -8.43 4.40
CA GLY A 225 -19.06 -8.14 5.29
C GLY A 225 -19.01 -6.86 6.10
N GLY A 226 -18.02 -5.99 5.87
CA GLY A 226 -17.89 -4.73 6.62
C GLY A 226 -19.11 -3.80 6.57
N ASN A 227 -20.06 -4.02 5.63
CA ASN A 227 -21.26 -3.20 5.50
C ASN A 227 -22.48 -3.69 6.31
N ASN A 228 -22.54 -4.97 6.71
CA ASN A 228 -23.63 -5.53 7.53
C ASN A 228 -23.23 -5.77 8.99
N ALA A 229 -22.04 -5.30 9.38
CA ALA A 229 -21.51 -5.38 10.72
C ALA A 229 -22.18 -4.38 11.70
N GLN A 230 -23.51 -4.35 11.77
CA GLN A 230 -24.22 -3.59 12.81
C GLN A 230 -24.05 -4.18 14.22
N LYS A 231 -23.44 -5.37 14.34
CA LYS A 231 -23.18 -6.07 15.61
C LYS A 231 -21.90 -6.90 15.62
N VAL A 232 -20.97 -6.66 14.69
CA VAL A 232 -19.57 -6.99 14.99
C VAL A 232 -19.14 -5.88 15.92
N THR A 233 -18.76 -6.25 17.15
CA THR A 233 -18.37 -5.30 18.20
C THR A 233 -17.50 -4.19 17.60
N GLN A 234 -17.71 -2.96 18.07
CA GLN A 234 -17.05 -1.73 17.60
C GLN A 234 -15.51 -1.76 17.69
N ASP A 235 -14.94 -2.90 18.07
CA ASP A 235 -13.54 -3.19 18.35
C ASP A 235 -12.80 -3.87 17.18
N MET A 236 -13.48 -4.59 16.26
CA MET A 236 -12.79 -5.34 15.20
C MET A 236 -12.73 -4.58 13.86
N THR A 237 -12.07 -3.41 13.84
CA THR A 237 -11.75 -2.80 12.54
C THR A 237 -10.48 -3.39 11.91
N TRP A 238 -9.60 -4.01 12.71
CA TRP A 238 -8.31 -4.54 12.29
C TRP A 238 -7.86 -5.59 13.30
N ASP A 239 -7.65 -6.84 12.86
CA ASP A 239 -6.91 -7.85 13.62
C ASP A 239 -5.82 -8.42 12.71
N ILE A 240 -4.57 -8.32 13.16
CA ILE A 240 -3.46 -9.05 12.56
C ILE A 240 -3.28 -10.31 13.37
N ILE A 241 -3.36 -11.48 12.72
CA ILE A 241 -2.97 -12.72 13.35
C ILE A 241 -1.47 -12.87 13.14
N ASP A 242 -0.72 -12.61 14.19
CA ASP A 242 0.69 -13.01 14.26
C ASP A 242 0.75 -14.53 14.38
N TYR A 243 1.35 -15.20 13.37
CA TYR A 243 1.39 -16.65 13.34
C TYR A 243 2.67 -17.18 12.67
N ASP A 244 3.74 -17.25 13.45
CA ASP A 244 4.91 -18.07 13.13
C ASP A 244 4.47 -19.55 12.98
N GLY A 245 4.30 -20.00 11.73
CA GLY A 245 4.02 -21.41 11.39
C GLY A 245 2.80 -21.66 10.49
N PHE A 246 2.00 -20.65 10.16
CA PHE A 246 0.86 -20.82 9.24
C PHE A 246 1.32 -21.05 7.79
N TYR A 247 2.41 -20.39 7.39
CA TYR A 247 3.00 -20.51 6.05
C TYR A 247 3.49 -21.92 5.72
N SER A 248 4.07 -22.63 6.70
CA SER A 248 4.46 -24.04 6.53
C SER A 248 3.27 -24.98 6.36
N TRP A 249 2.08 -24.57 6.83
CA TRP A 249 0.87 -25.40 6.79
C TRP A 249 0.05 -25.21 5.52
N LEU A 250 -0.19 -23.96 5.08
CA LEU A 250 -1.01 -23.74 3.90
C LEU A 250 -0.36 -24.35 2.66
N GLY A 251 0.96 -24.32 2.51
CA GLY A 251 1.58 -24.64 1.21
C GLY A 251 0.95 -23.86 0.05
N HIS A 252 1.54 -23.92 -1.14
CA HIS A 252 0.96 -23.20 -2.28
C HIS A 252 -0.41 -23.76 -2.75
N LYS A 253 -0.80 -24.97 -2.33
CA LYS A 253 -2.02 -25.65 -2.79
C LYS A 253 -3.23 -25.49 -1.85
N THR A 254 -3.03 -25.38 -0.54
CA THR A 254 -4.13 -25.26 0.44
C THR A 254 -4.56 -23.80 0.63
N SER A 255 -3.69 -22.84 0.29
CA SER A 255 -4.05 -21.41 0.27
C SER A 255 -5.19 -21.13 -0.72
N LYS A 256 -5.19 -21.75 -1.90
CA LYS A 256 -6.26 -21.54 -2.90
C LYS A 256 -7.63 -22.08 -2.47
N SER A 257 -7.68 -23.24 -1.79
CA SER A 257 -8.95 -23.86 -1.38
C SER A 257 -9.62 -23.13 -0.22
N ILE A 258 -8.82 -22.52 0.67
CA ILE A 258 -9.33 -21.74 1.81
C ILE A 258 -9.51 -20.26 1.46
N ALA A 259 -8.73 -19.72 0.50
CA ALA A 259 -8.85 -18.34 0.04
C ALA A 259 -10.26 -18.00 -0.46
N SER A 260 -10.92 -18.91 -1.17
CA SER A 260 -12.31 -18.72 -1.57
C SER A 260 -13.23 -18.57 -0.37
N GLU A 261 -13.04 -19.36 0.68
CA GLU A 261 -13.88 -19.32 1.89
C GLU A 261 -13.74 -17.96 2.60
N PHE A 262 -12.52 -17.45 2.76
CA PHE A 262 -12.28 -16.12 3.32
C PHE A 262 -12.89 -15.00 2.47
N ARG A 263 -12.78 -15.08 1.13
CA ARG A 263 -13.32 -14.07 0.21
C ARG A 263 -14.84 -13.94 0.25
N TRP A 264 -15.54 -14.98 0.69
CA TRP A 264 -17.00 -14.99 0.83
C TRP A 264 -17.48 -14.80 2.27
N ALA A 265 -16.56 -14.73 3.23
CA ALA A 265 -16.88 -14.47 4.62
C ALA A 265 -17.11 -12.98 4.87
N ASP A 266 -18.09 -12.72 5.72
CA ASP A 266 -18.43 -11.39 6.21
C ASP A 266 -17.74 -11.06 7.53
N ARG A 267 -17.42 -12.11 8.30
CA ARG A 267 -16.77 -12.03 9.61
C ARG A 267 -15.92 -13.29 9.82
N ALA A 268 -14.77 -13.12 10.44
CA ALA A 268 -13.98 -14.20 11.02
C ALA A 268 -13.95 -14.04 12.54
N VAL A 269 -14.08 -15.13 13.28
CA VAL A 269 -13.82 -15.19 14.72
C VAL A 269 -12.63 -16.10 14.92
N ILE A 270 -11.60 -15.56 15.55
CA ILE A 270 -10.33 -16.26 15.77
C ILE A 270 -10.37 -16.79 17.19
N GLU A 271 -10.37 -18.10 17.31
CA GLU A 271 -10.31 -18.79 18.59
C GLU A 271 -8.93 -19.40 18.80
N LYS A 272 -8.65 -19.83 20.04
CA LYS A 272 -7.38 -20.47 20.38
C LYS A 272 -7.03 -21.58 19.41
N ASP A 273 -8.01 -22.38 18.96
CA ASP A 273 -7.78 -23.56 18.15
C ASP A 273 -8.57 -23.62 16.84
N SER A 274 -9.15 -22.49 16.39
CA SER A 274 -9.83 -22.45 15.10
C SER A 274 -10.02 -21.04 14.55
N ILE A 275 -10.33 -20.95 13.26
CA ILE A 275 -10.91 -19.74 12.66
C ILE A 275 -12.32 -20.09 12.18
N LYS A 276 -13.32 -19.44 12.76
CA LYS A 276 -14.73 -19.58 12.37
C LYS A 276 -15.09 -18.49 11.38
N LEU A 277 -15.50 -18.87 10.19
CA LEU A 277 -15.97 -17.96 9.15
C LEU A 277 -17.48 -17.88 9.17
N PHE A 278 -18.01 -16.67 9.01
CA PHE A 278 -19.43 -16.39 9.01
C PHE A 278 -19.85 -15.65 7.74
N ARG A 279 -21.06 -15.94 7.27
CA ARG A 279 -21.75 -15.23 6.18
C ARG A 279 -23.21 -15.03 6.56
N ASP A 280 -23.71 -13.81 6.40
CA ASP A 280 -25.11 -13.46 6.75
C ASP A 280 -25.50 -13.89 8.19
N GLY A 281 -24.53 -13.84 9.13
CA GLY A 281 -24.71 -14.24 10.53
C GLY A 281 -24.52 -15.74 10.83
N TRP A 282 -24.45 -16.60 9.82
CA TRP A 282 -24.30 -18.05 9.98
C TRP A 282 -22.85 -18.49 9.86
N GLN A 283 -22.41 -19.44 10.69
CA GLN A 283 -21.09 -20.05 10.55
C GLN A 283 -21.07 -20.91 9.28
N THR A 284 -20.24 -20.56 8.31
CA THR A 284 -20.09 -21.29 7.04
C THR A 284 -18.93 -22.27 7.08
N LYS A 285 -17.89 -21.95 7.86
CA LYS A 285 -16.68 -22.76 7.96
C LYS A 285 -16.14 -22.73 9.38
N ASN A 286 -15.66 -23.88 9.84
CA ASN A 286 -14.73 -23.96 10.96
C ASN A 286 -13.39 -24.46 10.40
N ILE A 287 -12.34 -23.65 10.48
CA ILE A 287 -11.00 -24.02 10.07
C ILE A 287 -10.25 -24.40 11.35
N GLU A 288 -10.25 -25.70 11.69
CA GLU A 288 -9.61 -26.21 12.89
C GLU A 288 -8.09 -26.23 12.77
N LYS A 289 -7.41 -25.92 13.88
CA LYS A 289 -5.96 -25.97 14.03
C LYS A 289 -5.40 -27.39 13.85
N PRO A 290 -4.19 -27.51 13.30
CA PRO A 290 -3.22 -28.49 13.78
C PRO A 290 -1.95 -27.76 14.25
N PHE A 291 -1.79 -27.42 15.54
CA PHE A 291 -0.59 -26.71 16.01
C PHE A 291 -0.08 -27.13 17.40
N ILE A 292 1.25 -27.03 17.55
CA ILE A 292 2.03 -27.12 18.79
C ILE A 292 2.43 -25.69 19.18
N PHE A 293 2.31 -25.34 20.46
CA PHE A 293 2.74 -24.03 20.99
C PHE A 293 4.25 -24.03 21.26
N LEU A 294 4.99 -23.13 20.62
CA LEU A 294 6.28 -22.71 21.14
C LEU A 294 6.06 -21.53 22.09
N LYS A 295 6.22 -21.81 23.38
CA LYS A 295 6.22 -20.81 24.43
C LYS A 295 7.60 -20.15 24.42
N PHE A 296 7.69 -18.91 23.98
CA PHE A 296 8.86 -18.09 24.26
C PHE A 296 8.65 -17.47 25.65
N GLY A 297 9.57 -17.78 26.57
CA GLY A 297 9.56 -17.32 27.95
C GLY A 297 9.99 -15.87 28.09
#